data_AF-A0A969Y4P4-F1
#
_entry.id   AF-A0A969Y4P4-F1
#
_cell.length_a   1.000
_cell.length_b   1.000
_cell.length_c   1.000
_cell.angle_alpha   90.00
_cell.angle_beta   90.00
_cell.angle_gamma   90.00
#
_symmetry.space_group_name_H-M   'P 1'
#
loop_
_entity.id
_entity.type
_entity.pdbx_description
1 polymer ?
#
loop_
_entity_poly.entity_id
_entity_poly.type
_entity_poly.pdbx_seq_one_letter_code
_entity_poly.pdbx_strand_id
1 'polypeptide(L)'
;MRGKSRWIGFVLVGLLVLVVCGYLYSNSQRRSAANAKAFARTVQAYRGNIEVTVSGSGNVAFAEDVQIKSQGSGTVTEVLVKDGELVERGQILFTLENSSLDLQYQQAQSNVQNLRREVEQLQEDISSQQVLAPQAGRITSIGVNEGANINKGTTLLTLVDDSTFSVTIPFLKPQRDQIVVGQTADVFLPEFLTSLPGKVVKIAQSGQAGSGGTIVYPVTVEFSNPGALVEGITATVTVETAQGVVGGADAGTAGPKQVAEVRSQISGEVEKIHIDVGDTVKSGEVLMVVTNDQLADDLKQKMDSLSQAQLSLSSREKDLTNLTVVASISGIFREVTEDEKSSSDGPSGPIQVGDELKPNDLLGRIVDNSTYKVVINVDELDISQVEVGQKAEVTVDALPGQTLEGTVTEIAEEGTLQTGAAVFPVTISLAPINGLKAGMTANARILVANKENALLIPVEAVQEEGDRFFVMLPSATDSRMSPGNRQEIKIGLHNDTYVEVLEGLQEGDSILQTRTSGTGTSGNQKNDNRPPNPGMMPGMSGGFGGPGPRQ
;
A
#
# COMPACT_ATOMS: atom_id res chain seq x y z
N MET A 1 -122.17 8.68 -15.86
CA MET A 1 -120.88 8.59 -15.14
C MET A 1 -120.20 7.26 -15.50
N ARG A 2 -119.29 7.25 -16.48
CA ARG A 2 -118.51 6.07 -16.89
C ARG A 2 -117.13 6.56 -17.31
N GLY A 3 -116.11 6.29 -16.51
CA GLY A 3 -114.74 6.76 -16.78
C GLY A 3 -113.75 6.52 -15.65
N LYS A 4 -113.66 5.30 -15.10
CA LYS A 4 -112.61 4.89 -14.15
C LYS A 4 -112.13 3.43 -14.33
N SER A 5 -112.26 2.81 -15.51
CA SER A 5 -111.84 1.42 -15.73
C SER A 5 -110.51 1.24 -16.48
N ARG A 6 -109.89 2.33 -16.99
CA ARG A 6 -108.63 2.25 -17.76
C ARG A 6 -107.35 2.42 -16.93
N TRP A 7 -107.44 2.92 -15.70
CA TRP A 7 -106.27 3.16 -14.84
C TRP A 7 -105.80 1.89 -14.10
N ILE A 8 -106.74 1.01 -13.73
CA ILE A 8 -106.47 -0.26 -13.04
C ILE A 8 -105.66 -1.23 -13.92
N GLY A 9 -105.86 -1.19 -15.24
CA GLY A 9 -105.10 -2.01 -16.19
C GLY A 9 -103.61 -1.65 -16.24
N PHE A 10 -103.26 -0.37 -16.16
CA PHE A 10 -101.85 0.07 -16.17
C PHE A 10 -101.14 -0.23 -14.85
N VAL A 11 -101.85 -0.16 -13.72
CA VAL A 11 -101.28 -0.53 -12.40
C VAL A 11 -100.99 -2.02 -12.32
N LEU A 12 -101.88 -2.88 -12.84
CA LEU A 12 -101.67 -4.33 -12.89
C LEU A 12 -100.50 -4.72 -13.81
N VAL A 13 -100.34 -4.07 -14.96
CA VAL A 13 -99.21 -4.31 -15.87
C VAL A 13 -97.89 -3.85 -15.24
N GLY A 14 -97.87 -2.69 -14.55
CA GLY A 14 -96.69 -2.20 -13.85
C GLY A 14 -96.24 -3.13 -12.70
N LEU A 15 -97.19 -3.71 -11.97
CA LEU A 15 -96.90 -4.66 -10.88
C LEU A 15 -96.38 -6.00 -11.44
N LEU A 16 -96.89 -6.45 -12.58
CA LEU A 16 -96.42 -7.66 -13.27
C LEU A 16 -95.01 -7.49 -13.83
N VAL A 17 -94.67 -6.30 -14.36
CA VAL A 17 -93.30 -5.96 -14.79
C VAL A 17 -92.34 -5.92 -13.61
N LEU A 18 -92.74 -5.39 -12.45
CA LEU A 18 -91.90 -5.40 -11.24
C LEU A 18 -91.66 -6.80 -10.68
N VAL A 19 -92.66 -7.68 -10.72
CA VAL A 19 -92.50 -9.10 -10.32
C VAL A 19 -91.61 -9.85 -11.30
N VAL A 20 -91.74 -9.60 -12.61
CA VAL A 20 -90.88 -10.19 -13.64
C VAL A 20 -89.45 -9.66 -13.53
N CYS A 21 -89.25 -8.35 -13.31
CA CYS A 21 -87.91 -7.78 -13.08
C CYS A 21 -87.31 -8.29 -11.76
N GLY A 22 -88.09 -8.43 -10.68
CA GLY A 22 -87.65 -9.03 -9.43
C GLY A 22 -87.31 -10.51 -9.57
N TYR A 23 -88.08 -11.26 -10.36
CA TYR A 23 -87.79 -12.66 -10.69
C TYR A 23 -86.56 -12.80 -11.58
N LEU A 24 -86.39 -11.93 -12.59
CA LEU A 24 -85.21 -11.90 -13.46
C LEU A 24 -83.95 -11.44 -12.71
N TYR A 25 -84.06 -10.52 -11.75
CA TYR A 25 -82.97 -10.08 -10.88
C TYR A 25 -82.59 -11.16 -9.85
N SER A 26 -83.58 -11.82 -9.25
CA SER A 26 -83.35 -13.00 -8.40
C SER A 26 -82.74 -14.15 -9.21
N ASN A 27 -83.16 -14.35 -10.46
CA ASN A 27 -82.62 -15.41 -11.33
C ASN A 27 -81.24 -15.05 -11.90
N SER A 28 -80.92 -13.77 -12.10
CA SER A 28 -79.57 -13.33 -12.46
C SER A 28 -78.61 -13.43 -11.28
N GLN A 29 -79.03 -13.08 -10.05
CA GLN A 29 -78.23 -13.34 -8.85
C GLN A 29 -78.08 -14.85 -8.54
N ARG A 30 -79.12 -15.66 -8.79
CA ARG A 30 -79.01 -17.13 -8.69
C ARG A 30 -78.14 -17.74 -9.78
N ARG A 31 -78.04 -17.12 -10.96
CA ARG A 31 -77.07 -17.50 -12.01
C ARG A 31 -75.64 -17.08 -11.67
N SER A 32 -75.44 -15.98 -10.95
CA SER A 32 -74.13 -15.62 -10.39
C SER A 32 -73.69 -16.58 -9.27
N ALA A 33 -74.61 -17.12 -8.47
CA ALA A 33 -74.31 -18.16 -7.49
C ALA A 33 -74.14 -19.57 -8.11
N ALA A 34 -74.80 -19.87 -9.23
CA ALA A 34 -74.72 -21.18 -9.89
C ALA A 34 -73.49 -21.35 -10.79
N ASN A 35 -72.82 -20.25 -11.19
CA ASN A 35 -71.59 -20.28 -11.99
C ASN A 35 -70.30 -20.31 -11.15
N ALA A 36 -70.37 -20.33 -9.81
CA ALA A 36 -69.25 -20.62 -8.92
C ALA A 36 -68.99 -22.14 -8.73
N LYS A 37 -69.42 -22.98 -9.68
CA LYS A 37 -69.02 -24.39 -9.72
C LYS A 37 -67.69 -24.51 -10.46
N ALA A 38 -66.64 -23.96 -9.86
CA ALA A 38 -65.28 -24.28 -10.25
C ALA A 38 -65.06 -25.77 -9.99
N PHE A 39 -64.60 -26.50 -11.02
CA PHE A 39 -64.16 -27.88 -10.87
C PHE A 39 -62.96 -27.89 -9.91
N ALA A 40 -63.20 -28.16 -8.63
CA ALA A 40 -62.16 -28.33 -7.65
C ALA A 40 -61.46 -29.68 -7.90
N ARG A 41 -60.15 -29.66 -8.13
CA ARG A 41 -59.35 -30.89 -8.16
C ARG A 41 -58.92 -31.20 -6.73
N THR A 42 -59.00 -32.47 -6.34
CA THR A 42 -58.47 -32.89 -5.03
C THR A 42 -57.00 -33.23 -5.18
N VAL A 43 -56.17 -32.69 -4.30
CA VAL A 43 -54.74 -33.02 -4.16
C VAL A 43 -54.52 -33.53 -2.74
N GLN A 44 -53.55 -34.42 -2.53
CA GLN A 44 -53.20 -34.89 -1.19
C GLN A 44 -52.01 -34.10 -0.66
N ALA A 45 -52.06 -33.74 0.62
CA ALA A 45 -50.88 -33.26 1.33
C ALA A 45 -49.86 -34.41 1.44
N TYR A 46 -48.62 -34.17 1.04
CA TYR A 46 -47.58 -35.19 1.07
C TYR A 46 -46.30 -34.62 1.67
N ARG A 47 -45.43 -35.48 2.18
CA ARG A 47 -44.12 -35.05 2.67
C ARG A 47 -43.10 -35.02 1.55
N GLY A 48 -42.37 -33.91 1.47
CA GLY A 48 -41.33 -33.70 0.47
C GLY A 48 -40.33 -32.66 0.91
N ASN A 49 -39.35 -32.41 0.05
CA ASN A 49 -38.38 -31.34 0.27
C ASN A 49 -38.92 -30.05 -0.35
N ILE A 50 -38.81 -28.95 0.38
CA ILE A 50 -39.12 -27.62 -0.12
C ILE A 50 -37.85 -26.77 -0.14
N GLU A 51 -37.61 -26.18 -1.30
CA GLU A 51 -36.53 -25.23 -1.52
C GLU A 51 -37.14 -23.88 -1.89
N VAL A 52 -36.64 -22.84 -1.25
CA VAL A 52 -36.97 -21.45 -1.55
C VAL A 52 -35.76 -20.85 -2.23
N THR A 53 -35.95 -20.38 -3.45
CA THR A 53 -34.89 -19.79 -4.25
C THR A 53 -35.24 -18.37 -4.67
N VAL A 54 -34.27 -17.47 -4.61
CA VAL A 54 -34.39 -16.13 -5.18
C VAL A 54 -33.63 -16.11 -6.49
N SER A 55 -34.28 -15.70 -7.57
CA SER A 55 -33.67 -15.69 -8.91
C SER A 55 -33.40 -14.29 -9.41
N GLY A 56 -32.29 -14.12 -10.11
CA GLY A 56 -31.98 -12.89 -10.82
C GLY A 56 -31.17 -13.17 -12.08
N SER A 57 -31.18 -12.21 -13.01
CA SER A 57 -30.37 -12.24 -14.22
C SER A 57 -29.25 -11.20 -14.13
N GLY A 58 -28.11 -11.53 -14.73
CA GLY A 58 -26.90 -10.73 -14.67
C GLY A 58 -25.93 -11.10 -15.78
N ASN A 59 -24.76 -10.46 -15.76
CA ASN A 59 -23.67 -10.78 -16.67
C ASN A 59 -22.47 -11.34 -15.91
N VAL A 60 -21.82 -12.33 -16.51
CA VAL A 60 -20.56 -12.87 -16.03
C VAL A 60 -19.47 -11.83 -16.25
N ALA A 61 -18.73 -11.51 -15.21
CA ALA A 61 -17.55 -10.66 -15.25
C ALA A 61 -16.38 -11.37 -14.59
N PHE A 62 -15.17 -10.90 -14.86
CA PHE A 62 -14.01 -11.32 -14.09
C PHE A 62 -14.10 -10.77 -12.67
N ALA A 63 -13.50 -11.48 -11.71
CA ALA A 63 -13.55 -11.08 -10.31
C ALA A 63 -13.02 -9.65 -10.12
N GLU A 64 -11.87 -9.36 -10.71
CA GLU A 64 -11.26 -8.04 -10.72
C GLU A 64 -10.79 -7.65 -12.13
N ASP A 65 -10.94 -6.37 -12.44
CA ASP A 65 -10.41 -5.73 -13.65
C ASP A 65 -9.75 -4.41 -13.22
N VAL A 66 -8.41 -4.37 -13.29
CA VAL A 66 -7.61 -3.27 -12.77
C VAL A 66 -6.91 -2.56 -13.91
N GLN A 67 -7.15 -1.24 -14.00
CA GLN A 67 -6.44 -0.37 -14.95
C GLN A 67 -5.00 -0.14 -14.50
N ILE A 68 -4.07 -0.38 -15.41
CA ILE A 68 -2.66 -0.08 -15.24
C ILE A 68 -2.38 1.28 -15.86
N LYS A 69 -1.97 2.22 -15.01
CA LYS A 69 -1.67 3.60 -15.41
C LYS A 69 -0.23 3.94 -15.06
N SER A 70 0.39 4.77 -15.88
CA SER A 70 1.73 5.28 -15.59
C SER A 70 1.72 6.12 -14.32
N GLN A 71 2.69 5.89 -13.43
CA GLN A 71 2.85 6.67 -12.19
C GLN A 71 3.87 7.80 -12.36
N GLY A 72 4.75 7.70 -13.36
CA GLY A 72 5.78 8.69 -13.68
C GLY A 72 5.66 9.21 -15.12
N SER A 73 6.42 10.25 -15.43
CA SER A 73 6.65 10.69 -16.81
C SER A 73 8.01 10.18 -17.30
N GLY A 74 8.07 9.71 -18.54
CA GLY A 74 9.30 9.23 -19.15
C GLY A 74 9.09 8.62 -20.52
N THR A 75 10.19 8.25 -21.16
CA THR A 75 10.16 7.53 -22.44
C THR A 75 10.21 6.03 -22.18
N VAL A 76 9.37 5.25 -22.85
CA VAL A 76 9.36 3.78 -22.72
C VAL A 76 10.63 3.21 -23.33
N THR A 77 11.41 2.48 -22.53
CA THR A 77 12.63 1.79 -22.98
C THR A 77 12.37 0.33 -23.27
N GLU A 78 11.53 -0.31 -22.46
CA GLU A 78 11.20 -1.73 -22.59
C GLU A 78 9.71 -1.98 -22.40
N VAL A 79 9.15 -2.83 -23.27
CA VAL A 79 7.81 -3.40 -23.16
C VAL A 79 7.97 -4.89 -22.96
N LEU A 80 7.67 -5.38 -21.76
CA LEU A 80 7.94 -6.76 -21.33
C LEU A 80 6.68 -7.64 -21.29
N VAL A 81 5.55 -7.13 -21.79
CA VAL A 81 4.25 -7.83 -21.81
C VAL A 81 3.59 -7.68 -23.17
N LYS A 82 2.79 -8.68 -23.55
CA LYS A 82 1.95 -8.66 -24.77
C LYS A 82 0.47 -8.81 -24.44
N ASP A 83 -0.41 -8.34 -25.33
CA ASP A 83 -1.85 -8.62 -25.20
C ASP A 83 -2.14 -10.12 -25.05
N GLY A 84 -2.96 -10.45 -24.06
CA GLY A 84 -3.37 -11.83 -23.75
C GLY A 84 -2.35 -12.64 -22.95
N GLU A 85 -1.22 -12.06 -22.56
CA GLU A 85 -0.21 -12.74 -21.74
C GLU A 85 -0.65 -12.85 -20.27
N LEU A 86 -0.31 -13.97 -19.63
CA LEU A 86 -0.50 -14.17 -18.19
C LEU A 86 0.62 -13.48 -17.43
N VAL A 87 0.26 -12.63 -16.48
CA VAL A 87 1.19 -11.89 -15.64
C VAL A 87 0.95 -12.18 -14.16
N GLU A 88 2.03 -12.22 -13.39
CA GLU A 88 1.98 -12.36 -11.94
C GLU A 88 2.00 -11.00 -11.24
N ARG A 89 1.38 -10.91 -10.06
CA ARG A 89 1.45 -9.71 -9.23
C ARG A 89 2.90 -9.31 -8.95
N GLY A 90 3.24 -8.07 -9.25
CA GLY A 90 4.58 -7.50 -9.11
C GLY A 90 5.50 -7.74 -10.32
N GLN A 91 5.06 -8.49 -11.34
CA GLN A 91 5.80 -8.63 -12.58
C GLN A 91 5.95 -7.28 -13.27
N ILE A 92 7.15 -6.98 -13.77
CA ILE A 92 7.44 -5.76 -14.53
C ILE A 92 6.80 -5.87 -15.92
N LEU A 93 6.06 -4.82 -16.30
CA LEU A 93 5.35 -4.74 -17.57
C LEU A 93 6.00 -3.74 -18.52
N PHE A 94 6.35 -2.56 -17.99
CA PHE A 94 6.96 -1.47 -18.74
C PHE A 94 8.09 -0.85 -17.93
N THR A 95 9.18 -0.52 -18.60
CA THR A 95 10.27 0.27 -18.03
C THR A 95 10.31 1.60 -18.78
N LEU A 96 10.35 2.69 -18.01
CA LEU A 96 10.51 4.05 -18.50
C LEU A 96 11.88 4.58 -18.10
N GLU A 97 12.41 5.49 -18.90
CA GLU A 97 13.60 6.27 -18.58
C GLU A 97 13.26 7.76 -18.55
N ASN A 98 13.86 8.47 -17.60
CA ASN A 98 13.78 9.91 -17.53
C ASN A 98 15.11 10.48 -17.05
N SER A 99 15.93 10.90 -18.01
CA SER A 99 17.26 11.48 -17.75
C SER A 99 17.22 12.69 -16.81
N SER A 100 16.13 13.46 -16.81
CA SER A 100 15.98 14.61 -15.91
C SER A 100 15.74 14.19 -14.46
N LEU A 101 15.05 13.07 -14.21
CA LEU A 101 14.86 12.52 -12.87
C LEU A 101 16.14 11.89 -12.34
N ASP A 102 16.90 11.19 -13.19
CA ASP A 102 18.21 10.64 -12.81
C ASP A 102 19.18 11.73 -12.38
N LEU A 103 19.27 12.82 -13.16
CA LEU A 103 20.11 13.97 -12.80
C LEU A 103 19.65 14.62 -11.48
N GLN A 104 18.35 14.74 -11.27
CA GLN A 104 17.80 15.28 -10.01
C GLN A 104 18.11 14.37 -8.82
N TYR A 105 18.04 13.05 -8.98
CA TYR A 105 18.41 12.08 -7.96
C TYR A 105 19.91 12.18 -7.62
N GLN A 106 20.79 12.22 -8.62
CA GLN A 106 22.24 12.40 -8.42
C GLN A 106 22.58 13.71 -7.70
N GLN A 107 21.90 14.80 -8.06
CA GLN A 107 22.07 16.10 -7.41
C GLN A 107 21.59 16.07 -5.96
N ALA A 108 20.43 15.46 -5.68
CA ALA A 108 19.91 15.30 -4.33
C ALA A 108 20.84 14.43 -3.46
N GLN A 109 21.38 13.35 -4.04
CA GLN A 109 22.33 12.47 -3.36
C GLN A 109 23.62 13.22 -3.01
N SER A 110 24.17 13.97 -3.95
CA SER A 110 25.37 14.80 -3.73
C SER A 110 25.14 15.86 -2.65
N ASN A 111 23.96 16.48 -2.63
CA ASN A 111 23.59 17.44 -1.59
C ASN A 111 23.54 16.79 -0.20
N VAL A 112 22.94 15.61 -0.07
CA VAL A 112 22.94 14.84 1.18
C VAL A 112 24.36 14.51 1.63
N GLN A 113 25.23 14.06 0.71
CA GLN A 113 26.63 13.77 1.04
C GLN A 113 27.40 15.01 1.51
N ASN A 114 27.19 16.16 0.87
CA ASN A 114 27.81 17.42 1.29
C ASN A 114 27.36 17.83 2.70
N LEU A 115 26.06 17.82 2.95
CA LEU A 115 25.50 18.15 4.26
C LEU A 115 25.94 17.17 5.36
N ARG A 116 26.06 15.87 5.04
CA ARG A 116 26.62 14.89 5.99
C ARG A 116 28.05 15.23 6.39
N ARG A 117 28.91 15.58 5.43
CA ARG A 117 30.28 16.00 5.71
C ARG A 117 30.35 17.28 6.53
N GLU A 118 29.45 18.24 6.28
CA GLU A 118 29.37 19.45 7.10
C GLU A 118 28.93 19.16 8.54
N VAL A 119 27.95 18.26 8.74
CA VAL A 119 27.53 17.81 10.07
C VAL A 119 28.66 17.08 10.79
N GLU A 120 29.38 16.19 10.11
CA GLU A 120 30.53 15.47 10.66
C GLU A 120 31.65 16.43 11.09
N GLN A 121 31.99 17.41 10.24
CA GLN A 121 32.97 18.45 10.57
C GLN A 121 32.56 19.26 11.80
N LEU A 122 31.28 19.65 11.92
CA LEU A 122 30.78 20.36 13.09
C LEU A 122 30.80 19.50 14.36
N GLN A 123 30.53 18.20 14.25
CA GLN A 123 30.66 17.27 15.37
C GLN A 123 32.12 17.14 15.83
N GLU A 124 33.07 17.06 14.88
CA GLU A 124 34.51 17.08 15.18
C GLU A 124 34.92 18.40 15.84
N ASP A 125 34.45 19.54 15.33
CA ASP A 125 34.73 20.86 15.90
C ASP A 125 34.15 20.99 17.33
N ILE A 126 32.95 20.47 17.59
CA ILE A 126 32.36 20.41 18.94
C ILE A 126 33.19 19.50 19.85
N SER A 127 33.62 18.33 19.38
CA SER A 127 34.48 17.45 20.19
C SER A 127 35.83 18.12 20.51
N SER A 128 36.32 18.95 19.59
CA SER A 128 37.56 19.72 19.73
C SER A 128 37.44 20.92 20.67
N GLN A 129 36.24 21.25 21.17
CA GLN A 129 36.07 22.18 22.29
C GLN A 129 36.79 21.68 23.54
N GLN A 130 36.91 20.37 23.71
CA GLN A 130 37.78 19.78 24.72
C GLN A 130 39.15 19.51 24.12
N VAL A 131 40.13 20.31 24.53
CA VAL A 131 41.50 20.17 24.05
C VAL A 131 42.16 19.03 24.82
N LEU A 132 42.43 17.92 24.14
CA LEU A 132 43.03 16.72 24.71
C LEU A 132 44.55 16.70 24.52
N ALA A 133 45.27 16.03 25.43
CA ALA A 133 46.71 15.82 25.30
C ALA A 133 47.04 14.84 24.16
N PRO A 134 47.84 15.23 23.14
CA PRO A 134 48.19 14.35 22.02
C PRO A 134 49.16 13.24 22.42
N GLN A 135 49.90 13.43 23.51
CA GLN A 135 50.85 12.47 24.07
C GLN A 135 50.94 12.65 25.60
N ALA A 136 51.63 11.75 26.29
CA ALA A 136 52.01 11.97 27.68
C ALA A 136 53.23 12.89 27.76
N GLY A 137 53.31 13.73 28.79
CA GLY A 137 54.45 14.63 28.99
C GLY A 137 54.20 15.69 30.04
N ARG A 138 55.16 16.59 30.19
CA ARG A 138 55.12 17.72 31.11
C ARG A 138 54.82 19.02 30.36
N ILE A 139 53.97 19.85 30.93
CA ILE A 139 53.59 21.15 30.34
C ILE A 139 54.69 22.15 30.64
N THR A 140 55.31 22.71 29.60
CA THR A 140 56.42 23.67 29.74
C THR A 140 55.99 25.12 29.58
N SER A 141 54.98 25.38 28.76
CA SER A 141 54.41 26.70 28.57
C SER A 141 52.92 26.61 28.22
N ILE A 142 52.13 27.56 28.71
CA ILE A 142 50.75 27.78 28.30
C ILE A 142 50.70 29.18 27.65
N GLY A 143 50.27 29.24 26.40
CA GLY A 143 50.28 30.44 25.56
C GLY A 143 48.98 31.24 25.58
N VAL A 144 47.98 30.80 26.34
CA VAL A 144 46.63 31.41 26.41
C VAL A 144 46.17 31.57 27.85
N ASN A 145 45.29 32.54 28.08
CA ASN A 145 44.68 32.79 29.39
C ASN A 145 43.19 32.44 29.36
N GLU A 146 42.60 32.16 30.52
CA GLU A 146 41.14 32.05 30.66
C GLU A 146 40.47 33.37 30.23
N GLY A 147 39.35 33.26 29.51
CA GLY A 147 38.63 34.38 28.88
C GLY A 147 39.25 34.91 27.59
N ALA A 148 40.34 34.30 27.09
CA ALA A 148 40.96 34.74 25.84
C ALA A 148 40.21 34.21 24.61
N ASN A 149 39.99 35.09 23.63
CA ASN A 149 39.49 34.69 22.31
C ASN A 149 40.65 34.18 21.44
N ILE A 150 40.53 32.97 20.93
CA ILE A 150 41.54 32.29 20.13
C ILE A 150 41.00 31.91 18.75
N ASN A 151 41.89 31.83 17.77
CA ASN A 151 41.57 31.39 16.42
C ASN A 151 42.03 29.94 16.21
N LYS A 152 41.41 29.27 15.22
CA LYS A 152 41.91 27.98 14.72
C LYS A 152 43.39 28.08 14.33
N GLY A 153 44.20 27.17 14.86
CA GLY A 153 45.64 27.10 14.65
C GLY A 153 46.49 27.83 15.69
N THR A 154 45.89 28.59 16.63
CA THR A 154 46.64 29.22 17.73
C THR A 154 47.31 28.16 18.60
N THR A 155 48.61 28.32 18.88
CA THR A 155 49.33 27.47 19.84
C THR A 155 48.84 27.74 21.25
N LEU A 156 48.27 26.71 21.88
CA LEU A 156 47.70 26.75 23.20
C LEU A 156 48.74 26.49 24.28
N LEU A 157 49.58 25.47 24.07
CA LEU A 157 50.62 25.08 25.01
C LEU A 157 51.71 24.23 24.34
N THR A 158 52.83 24.11 25.02
CA THR A 158 53.92 23.19 24.67
C THR A 158 53.98 22.05 25.68
N LEU A 159 53.90 20.83 25.15
CA LEU A 159 54.02 19.59 25.90
C LEU A 159 55.33 18.92 25.53
N VAL A 160 56.10 18.54 26.54
CA VAL A 160 57.41 17.92 26.36
C VAL A 160 57.42 16.55 27.02
N ASP A 161 57.77 15.51 26.29
CA ASP A 161 58.08 14.21 26.89
C ASP A 161 59.46 14.30 27.56
N ASP A 162 59.43 14.59 28.86
CA ASP A 162 60.62 14.71 29.70
C ASP A 162 61.00 13.39 30.37
N SER A 163 60.35 12.26 30.05
CA SER A 163 60.70 10.94 30.61
C SER A 163 62.03 10.40 30.07
N THR A 164 62.33 10.74 28.81
CA THR A 164 63.51 10.27 28.09
C THR A 164 64.20 11.45 27.40
N PHE A 165 65.49 11.59 27.64
CA PHE A 165 66.33 12.60 26.99
C PHE A 165 67.18 11.94 25.92
N SER A 166 67.50 12.72 24.89
CA SER A 166 68.45 12.32 23.86
C SER A 166 69.56 13.35 23.77
N VAL A 167 70.80 12.87 23.60
CA VAL A 167 71.95 13.71 23.32
C VAL A 167 72.69 13.16 22.13
N THR A 168 73.10 14.06 21.22
CA THR A 168 73.90 13.70 20.05
C THR A 168 75.31 14.22 20.21
N ILE A 169 76.28 13.31 20.16
CA ILE A 169 77.69 13.58 20.42
C ILE A 169 78.55 13.14 19.23
N PRO A 170 79.51 13.97 18.76
CA PRO A 170 80.41 13.59 17.69
C PRO A 170 81.47 12.57 18.16
N PHE A 171 81.68 11.51 17.36
CA PHE A 171 82.75 10.54 17.55
C PHE A 171 83.70 10.52 16.34
N LEU A 172 84.98 10.26 16.54
CA LEU A 172 85.94 10.12 15.44
C LEU A 172 85.72 8.77 14.71
N LYS A 173 86.14 8.69 13.43
CA LYS A 173 85.97 7.48 12.61
C LYS A 173 86.41 6.18 13.31
N PRO A 174 87.61 6.10 13.93
CA PRO A 174 88.05 4.86 14.57
C PRO A 174 87.22 4.47 15.79
N GLN A 175 86.63 5.44 16.49
CA GLN A 175 85.77 5.22 17.64
C GLN A 175 84.37 4.80 17.20
N ARG A 176 83.83 5.48 16.18
CA ARG A 176 82.51 5.17 15.62
C ARG A 176 82.43 3.74 15.10
N ASP A 177 83.47 3.25 14.43
CA ASP A 177 83.48 1.89 13.86
C ASP A 177 83.44 0.77 14.92
N GLN A 178 83.66 1.12 16.20
CA GLN A 178 83.55 0.21 17.35
C GLN A 178 82.19 0.29 18.06
N ILE A 179 81.37 1.31 17.74
CA ILE A 179 80.07 1.56 18.38
C ILE A 179 78.96 0.90 17.56
N VAL A 180 78.06 0.19 18.25
CA VAL A 180 76.90 -0.47 17.64
C VAL A 180 75.62 0.07 18.28
N VAL A 181 74.58 0.25 17.46
CA VAL A 181 73.24 0.62 17.96
C VAL A 181 72.77 -0.43 18.96
N GLY A 182 72.37 0.03 20.14
CA GLY A 182 71.90 -0.80 21.23
C GLY A 182 72.89 -1.01 22.37
N GLN A 183 74.14 -0.56 22.24
CA GLN A 183 75.15 -0.61 23.32
C GLN A 183 74.79 0.34 24.48
N THR A 184 75.23 -0.04 25.67
CA THR A 184 75.19 0.78 26.88
C THR A 184 76.22 1.90 26.79
N ALA A 185 75.80 3.10 27.18
CA ALA A 185 76.63 4.28 27.20
C ALA A 185 76.41 5.04 28.51
N ASP A 186 77.47 5.56 29.10
CA ASP A 186 77.39 6.44 30.27
C ASP A 186 77.30 7.88 29.80
N VAL A 187 76.21 8.55 30.17
CA VAL A 187 75.96 9.96 29.87
C VAL A 187 76.36 10.78 31.09
N PHE A 188 77.51 11.42 31.06
CA PHE A 188 77.98 12.29 32.12
C PHE A 188 77.48 13.72 31.91
N LEU A 189 76.81 14.26 32.92
CA LEU A 189 76.25 15.62 32.96
C LEU A 189 77.14 16.52 33.82
N PRO A 190 78.01 17.36 33.23
CA PRO A 190 78.99 18.15 34.00
C PRO A 190 78.37 19.12 34.99
N GLU A 191 77.19 19.66 34.66
CA GLU A 191 76.45 20.60 35.51
C GLU A 191 75.97 19.97 36.83
N PHE A 192 75.69 18.67 36.82
CA PHE A 192 75.23 17.91 37.99
C PHE A 192 76.32 17.02 38.59
N LEU A 193 77.46 16.89 37.92
CA LEU A 193 78.55 15.96 38.27
C LEU A 193 78.09 14.50 38.41
N THR A 194 77.06 14.10 37.66
CA THR A 194 76.46 12.76 37.69
C THR A 194 76.54 12.06 36.34
N SER A 195 76.67 10.73 36.36
CA SER A 195 76.55 9.88 35.17
C SER A 195 75.24 9.12 35.18
N LEU A 196 74.52 9.14 34.07
CA LEU A 196 73.28 8.39 33.86
C LEU A 196 73.50 7.31 32.82
N PRO A 197 73.00 6.08 33.05
CA PRO A 197 73.06 5.03 32.05
C PRO A 197 72.13 5.38 30.87
N GLY A 198 72.65 5.26 29.67
CA GLY A 198 71.96 5.50 28.40
C GLY A 198 72.21 4.38 27.39
N LYS A 199 71.54 4.47 26.25
CA LYS A 199 71.62 3.50 25.16
C LYS A 199 71.84 4.21 23.82
N VAL A 200 72.76 3.68 23.03
CA VAL A 200 73.01 4.19 21.67
C VAL A 200 71.81 3.84 20.78
N VAL A 201 71.11 4.84 20.25
CA VAL A 201 69.90 4.64 19.42
C VAL A 201 70.13 4.95 17.94
N LYS A 202 71.06 5.85 17.62
CA LYS A 202 71.34 6.24 16.23
C LYS A 202 72.81 6.56 16.03
N ILE A 203 73.37 6.10 14.93
CA ILE A 203 74.74 6.39 14.51
C ILE A 203 74.67 6.98 13.11
N ALA A 204 75.21 8.18 12.91
CA ALA A 204 75.27 8.80 11.60
C ALA A 204 76.22 8.03 10.67
N GLN A 205 75.74 7.68 9.48
CA GLN A 205 76.53 6.94 8.50
C GLN A 205 77.47 7.86 7.70
N SER A 206 77.10 9.14 7.54
CA SER A 206 77.92 10.18 6.92
C SER A 206 78.69 10.97 7.99
N GLY A 207 79.94 11.32 7.66
CA GLY A 207 80.76 12.17 8.51
C GLY A 207 80.44 13.65 8.29
N GLN A 208 80.47 14.43 9.36
CA GLN A 208 80.30 15.88 9.37
C GLN A 208 81.63 16.56 9.70
N ALA A 209 81.80 17.81 9.26
CA ALA A 209 82.97 18.60 9.63
C ALA A 209 82.83 19.04 11.10
N GLY A 210 83.73 18.57 11.95
CA GLY A 210 83.85 18.97 13.34
C GLY A 210 84.80 20.17 13.52
N SER A 211 84.95 20.60 14.76
CA SER A 211 85.86 21.69 15.15
C SER A 211 87.29 21.41 14.66
N GLY A 212 87.90 22.38 13.97
CA GLY A 212 89.28 22.28 13.48
C GLY A 212 89.50 21.43 12.21
N GLY A 213 88.44 21.09 11.46
CA GLY A 213 88.55 20.39 10.15
C GLY A 213 88.58 18.86 10.24
N THR A 214 88.33 18.29 11.41
CA THR A 214 88.27 16.84 11.62
C THR A 214 86.91 16.29 11.20
N ILE A 215 86.86 15.12 10.55
CA ILE A 215 85.58 14.46 10.21
C ILE A 215 85.07 13.69 11.44
N VAL A 216 83.89 14.06 11.92
CA VAL A 216 83.22 13.44 13.07
C VAL A 216 81.92 12.77 12.64
N TYR A 217 81.49 11.75 13.39
CA TYR A 217 80.27 11.00 13.16
C TYR A 217 79.34 11.20 14.37
N PRO A 218 78.22 11.91 14.21
CA PRO A 218 77.24 12.06 15.28
C PRO A 218 76.67 10.71 15.74
N VAL A 219 76.68 10.47 17.06
CA VAL A 219 76.06 9.33 17.71
C VAL A 219 75.02 9.86 18.70
N THR A 220 73.78 9.40 18.59
CA THR A 220 72.69 9.76 19.48
C THR A 220 72.51 8.68 20.54
N VAL A 221 72.53 9.11 21.80
CA VAL A 221 72.29 8.29 22.98
C VAL A 221 71.02 8.78 23.67
N GLU A 222 70.12 7.85 23.99
CA GLU A 222 68.93 8.11 24.80
C GLU A 222 69.15 7.64 26.24
N PHE A 223 68.67 8.39 27.21
CA PHE A 223 68.79 8.08 28.63
C PHE A 223 67.55 8.57 29.39
N SER A 224 67.24 7.93 30.52
CA SER A 224 66.08 8.28 31.34
C SER A 224 66.34 9.55 32.15
N ASN A 225 65.35 10.43 32.21
CA ASN A 225 65.42 11.62 33.07
C ASN A 225 65.04 11.26 34.51
N PRO A 226 65.91 11.50 35.51
CA PRO A 226 65.58 11.29 36.92
C PRO A 226 64.62 12.35 37.51
N GLY A 227 64.15 13.31 36.71
CA GLY A 227 63.13 14.31 37.05
C GLY A 227 63.66 15.73 37.29
N ALA A 228 64.97 15.93 37.24
CA ALA A 228 65.61 17.24 37.46
C ALA A 228 66.19 17.87 36.17
N LEU A 229 66.15 17.17 35.04
CA LEU A 229 66.74 17.65 33.78
C LEU A 229 65.77 18.56 33.03
N VAL A 230 66.32 19.60 32.42
CA VAL A 230 65.65 20.55 31.52
C VAL A 230 66.36 20.56 30.17
N GLU A 231 65.69 21.06 29.13
CA GLU A 231 66.31 21.22 27.81
C GLU A 231 67.54 22.14 27.87
N GLY A 232 68.59 21.80 27.10
CA GLY A 232 69.78 22.64 26.98
C GLY A 232 70.97 22.22 27.84
N ILE A 233 70.82 21.16 28.65
CA ILE A 233 71.89 20.65 29.51
C ILE A 233 73.04 20.11 28.66
N THR A 234 74.26 20.47 29.02
CA THR A 234 75.45 19.89 28.39
C THR A 234 75.71 18.47 28.91
N ALA A 235 76.00 17.54 28.00
CA ALA A 235 76.33 16.17 28.35
C ALA A 235 77.52 15.66 27.53
N THR A 236 78.29 14.76 28.13
CA THR A 236 79.34 13.98 27.46
C THR A 236 78.95 12.51 27.52
N VAL A 237 79.36 11.73 26.54
CA VAL A 237 78.96 10.32 26.41
C VAL A 237 80.21 9.48 26.26
N THR A 238 80.29 8.44 27.08
CA THR A 238 81.27 7.36 26.95
C THR A 238 80.54 6.07 26.64
N VAL A 239 80.90 5.40 25.55
CA VAL A 239 80.30 4.13 25.15
C VAL A 239 81.22 2.98 25.55
N GLU A 240 80.67 1.94 26.14
CA GLU A 240 81.41 0.73 26.48
C GLU A 240 81.50 -0.20 25.26
N THR A 241 82.72 -0.41 24.73
CA THR A 241 82.96 -1.27 23.56
C THR A 241 83.82 -2.47 23.94
N ALA A 242 83.87 -3.48 23.07
CA ALA A 242 84.68 -4.69 23.29
C ALA A 242 86.20 -4.41 23.37
N GLN A 243 86.66 -3.23 22.94
CA GLN A 243 88.07 -2.82 22.94
C GLN A 243 88.38 -1.78 24.04
N GLY A 244 87.40 -1.43 24.88
CA GLY A 244 87.53 -0.45 25.95
C GLY A 244 86.45 0.64 25.91
N VAL A 245 86.52 1.58 26.85
CA VAL A 245 85.59 2.72 26.91
C VAL A 245 86.03 3.79 25.91
N VAL A 246 85.13 4.18 25.01
CA VAL A 246 85.39 5.25 24.02
C VAL A 246 84.55 6.48 24.34
N GLY A 247 85.21 7.63 24.50
CA GLY A 247 84.55 8.91 24.74
C GLY A 247 84.26 9.69 23.46
N GLY A 248 83.16 10.43 23.47
CA GLY A 248 82.86 11.43 22.45
C GLY A 248 83.93 12.51 22.37
N ALA A 249 84.11 13.09 21.18
CA ALA A 249 85.14 14.10 20.92
C ALA A 249 84.82 15.45 21.58
N ASP A 250 83.54 15.79 21.72
CA ASP A 250 83.05 17.05 22.28
C ASP A 250 81.80 16.81 23.16
N ALA A 251 81.40 17.81 23.94
CA ALA A 251 80.11 17.80 24.64
C ALA A 251 78.95 18.05 23.65
N GLY A 252 77.83 17.37 23.86
CA GLY A 252 76.57 17.60 23.15
C GLY A 252 75.54 18.26 24.06
N THR A 253 74.50 18.82 23.46
CA THR A 253 73.35 19.34 24.20
C THR A 253 72.29 18.23 24.31
N ALA A 254 71.92 17.89 25.54
CA ALA A 254 70.83 16.97 25.82
C ALA A 254 69.49 17.72 25.77
N GLY A 255 68.51 17.09 25.11
CA GLY A 255 67.16 17.61 25.00
C GLY A 255 66.11 16.50 25.15
N PRO A 256 64.88 16.88 25.49
CA PRO A 256 63.76 15.94 25.59
C PRO A 256 63.47 15.28 24.23
N LYS A 257 62.99 14.04 24.28
CA LYS A 257 62.83 13.20 23.08
C LYS A 257 61.78 13.71 22.10
N GLN A 258 60.68 14.30 22.60
CA GLN A 258 59.58 14.81 21.78
C GLN A 258 59.03 16.10 22.38
N VAL A 259 58.86 17.12 21.54
CA VAL A 259 58.19 18.37 21.86
C VAL A 259 56.96 18.47 20.97
N ALA A 260 55.78 18.51 21.58
CA ALA A 260 54.50 18.64 20.89
C ALA A 260 53.87 20.00 21.20
N GLU A 261 53.60 20.79 20.16
CA GLU A 261 52.78 22.00 20.28
C GLU A 261 51.31 21.62 20.13
N VAL A 262 50.52 21.86 21.17
CA VAL A 262 49.06 21.68 21.09
C VAL A 262 48.46 22.95 20.54
N ARG A 263 47.76 22.84 19.41
CA ARG A 263 47.11 23.97 18.72
C ARG A 263 45.60 23.80 18.72
N SER A 264 44.88 24.92 18.79
CA SER A 264 43.43 24.92 18.73
C SER A 264 42.93 24.45 17.37
N GLN A 265 41.97 23.54 17.34
CA GLN A 265 41.31 23.09 16.10
C GLN A 265 40.08 23.94 15.74
N ILE A 266 39.62 24.77 16.68
CA ILE A 266 38.46 25.65 16.52
C ILE A 266 38.80 27.08 16.94
N SER A 267 37.95 28.03 16.54
CA SER A 267 37.98 29.39 17.08
C SER A 267 36.92 29.51 18.19
N GLY A 268 37.25 30.20 19.29
CA GLY A 268 36.37 30.31 20.45
C GLY A 268 37.02 31.04 21.62
N GLU A 269 36.34 31.05 22.75
CA GLU A 269 36.84 31.61 24.01
C GLU A 269 37.35 30.49 24.93
N VAL A 270 38.49 30.70 25.57
CA VAL A 270 39.01 29.76 26.57
C VAL A 270 38.16 29.88 27.85
N GLU A 271 37.24 28.96 28.07
CA GLU A 271 36.37 28.97 29.26
C GLU A 271 37.14 28.56 30.52
N LYS A 272 37.95 27.50 30.41
CA LYS A 272 38.65 26.95 31.57
C LYS A 272 39.92 26.18 31.21
N ILE A 273 40.97 26.41 31.97
CA ILE A 273 42.24 25.67 31.88
C ILE A 273 42.30 24.70 33.07
N HIS A 274 42.54 23.41 32.82
CA HIS A 274 42.54 22.35 33.84
C HIS A 274 43.94 21.96 34.32
N ILE A 275 44.96 22.68 33.88
CA ILE A 275 46.37 22.34 34.03
C ILE A 275 47.19 23.57 34.41
N ASP A 276 48.31 23.34 35.10
CA ASP A 276 49.30 24.36 35.40
C ASP A 276 50.65 24.06 34.73
N VAL A 277 51.48 25.10 34.57
CA VAL A 277 52.84 24.92 34.05
C VAL A 277 53.66 24.07 35.02
N GLY A 278 54.22 22.98 34.51
CA GLY A 278 54.96 22.00 35.29
C GLY A 278 54.21 20.72 35.62
N ASP A 279 52.91 20.64 35.34
CA ASP A 279 52.11 19.43 35.52
C ASP A 279 52.45 18.35 34.48
N THR A 280 52.30 17.08 34.89
CA THR A 280 52.46 15.91 34.01
C THR A 280 51.09 15.36 33.64
N VAL A 281 50.84 15.24 32.33
CA VAL A 281 49.56 14.75 31.78
C VAL A 281 49.74 13.44 31.02
N LYS A 282 48.66 12.67 30.93
CA LYS A 282 48.59 11.45 30.12
C LYS A 282 48.01 11.74 28.75
N SER A 283 48.33 10.90 27.78
CA SER A 283 47.68 10.96 26.46
C SER A 283 46.16 10.86 26.59
N GLY A 284 45.44 11.77 25.95
CA GLY A 284 43.96 11.85 25.99
C GLY A 284 43.38 12.56 27.21
N GLU A 285 44.22 13.09 28.11
CA GLU A 285 43.75 13.89 29.26
C GLU A 285 43.26 15.27 28.79
N VAL A 286 42.18 15.76 29.40
CA VAL A 286 41.60 17.08 29.08
C VAL A 286 42.51 18.17 29.64
N LEU A 287 43.03 19.03 28.77
CA LEU A 287 43.93 20.13 29.14
C LEU A 287 43.14 21.41 29.40
N MET A 288 42.23 21.76 28.49
CA MET A 288 41.43 22.98 28.58
C MET A 288 40.14 22.85 27.78
N VAL A 289 39.18 23.75 28.05
CA VAL A 289 37.90 23.83 27.36
C VAL A 289 37.83 25.17 26.62
N VAL A 290 37.56 25.10 25.33
CA VAL A 290 37.35 26.22 24.42
C VAL A 290 35.90 26.20 23.98
N THR A 291 35.13 27.23 24.32
CA THR A 291 33.70 27.29 24.00
C THR A 291 33.46 28.08 22.72
N ASN A 292 32.44 27.67 22.00
CA ASN A 292 31.87 28.40 20.89
C ASN A 292 30.39 28.04 20.82
N ASP A 293 29.55 28.97 21.30
CA ASP A 293 28.11 28.76 21.42
C ASP A 293 27.41 28.61 20.06
N GLN A 294 28.03 29.10 18.98
CA GLN A 294 27.45 29.03 17.63
C GLN A 294 27.50 27.61 17.06
N LEU A 295 28.48 26.78 17.44
CA LEU A 295 28.64 25.44 16.87
C LEU A 295 27.44 24.54 17.12
N ALA A 296 26.79 24.67 18.28
CA ALA A 296 25.61 23.88 18.63
C ALA A 296 24.39 24.26 17.79
N ASP A 297 24.16 25.56 17.59
CA ASP A 297 23.08 26.08 16.76
C ASP A 297 23.33 25.78 15.27
N ASP A 298 24.57 25.93 14.80
CA ASP A 298 24.99 25.58 13.45
C ASP A 298 24.80 24.08 13.19
N LEU A 299 25.19 23.22 14.13
CA LEU A 299 24.99 21.78 14.02
C LEU A 299 23.51 21.44 13.87
N LYS A 300 22.65 22.04 14.71
CA LYS A 300 21.20 21.83 14.65
C LYS A 300 20.63 22.28 13.30
N GLN A 301 21.01 23.47 12.83
CA GLN A 301 20.58 23.98 11.52
C GLN A 301 21.02 23.06 10.36
N LYS A 302 22.24 22.53 10.42
CA LYS A 302 22.75 21.60 9.40
C LYS A 302 22.09 20.22 9.49
N MET A 303 21.76 19.73 10.68
CA MET A 303 20.97 18.52 10.86
C MET A 303 19.57 18.66 10.27
N ASP A 304 18.89 19.78 10.50
CA ASP A 304 17.57 20.06 9.91
C ASP A 304 17.64 20.13 8.39
N SER A 305 18.67 20.81 7.86
CA SER A 305 18.93 20.88 6.41
C SER A 305 19.22 19.49 5.82
N LEU A 306 19.97 18.65 6.53
CA LEU A 306 20.26 17.27 6.14
C LEU A 306 18.97 16.43 6.12
N SER A 307 18.11 16.56 7.12
CA SER A 307 16.82 15.88 7.17
C SER A 307 15.94 16.27 5.97
N GLN A 308 15.85 17.56 5.66
CA GLN A 308 15.12 18.03 4.49
C GLN A 308 15.71 17.51 3.17
N ALA A 309 17.03 17.48 3.04
CA ALA A 309 17.71 16.93 1.88
C ALA A 309 17.47 15.41 1.72
N GLN A 310 17.40 14.66 2.83
CA GLN A 310 17.07 13.23 2.82
C GLN A 310 15.62 12.98 2.39
N LEU A 311 14.67 13.80 2.85
CA LEU A 311 13.28 13.72 2.39
C LEU A 311 13.18 13.99 0.88
N SER A 312 13.92 14.97 0.38
CA SER A 312 14.02 15.26 -1.06
C SER A 312 14.60 14.08 -1.83
N LEU A 313 15.69 13.47 -1.36
CA LEU A 313 16.29 12.27 -1.96
C LEU A 313 15.28 11.11 -2.02
N SER A 314 14.59 10.83 -0.91
CA SER A 314 13.60 9.76 -0.83
C SER A 314 12.42 9.99 -1.78
N SER A 315 11.98 11.25 -1.95
CA SER A 315 10.99 11.59 -2.96
C SER A 315 11.50 11.28 -4.38
N ARG A 316 12.77 11.56 -4.68
CA ARG A 316 13.34 11.27 -6.01
C ARG A 316 13.55 9.78 -6.25
N GLU A 317 13.91 9.02 -5.22
CA GLU A 317 13.92 7.55 -5.29
C GLU A 317 12.54 6.98 -5.61
N LYS A 318 11.49 7.54 -5.00
CA LYS A 318 10.11 7.17 -5.30
C LYS A 318 9.72 7.54 -6.73
N ASP A 319 10.09 8.73 -7.19
CA ASP A 319 9.85 9.17 -8.57
C ASP A 319 10.54 8.24 -9.59
N LEU A 320 11.75 7.74 -9.29
CA LEU A 320 12.45 6.74 -10.10
C LEU A 320 11.78 5.37 -10.05
N THR A 321 11.29 4.95 -8.89
CA THR A 321 10.55 3.67 -8.76
C THR A 321 9.27 3.69 -9.59
N ASN A 322 8.62 4.85 -9.70
CA ASN A 322 7.43 5.06 -10.53
C ASN A 322 7.70 4.97 -12.04
N LEU A 323 8.97 4.94 -12.48
CA LEU A 323 9.35 4.66 -13.86
C LEU A 323 9.27 3.16 -14.21
N THR A 324 9.16 2.29 -13.22
CA THR A 324 8.92 0.86 -13.44
C THR A 324 7.46 0.55 -13.18
N VAL A 325 6.72 0.20 -14.23
CA VAL A 325 5.30 -0.16 -14.10
C VAL A 325 5.21 -1.66 -13.91
N VAL A 326 4.63 -2.06 -12.78
CA VAL A 326 4.42 -3.46 -12.40
C VAL A 326 2.93 -3.82 -12.41
N ALA A 327 2.65 -5.11 -12.50
CA ALA A 327 1.31 -5.67 -12.38
C ALA A 327 0.78 -5.56 -10.95
N SER A 328 -0.33 -4.83 -10.74
CA SER A 328 -0.98 -4.69 -9.43
C SER A 328 -1.63 -5.98 -8.92
N ILE A 329 -2.05 -6.85 -9.84
CA ILE A 329 -2.70 -8.14 -9.58
C ILE A 329 -2.16 -9.20 -10.57
N SER A 330 -2.34 -10.48 -10.25
CA SER A 330 -2.09 -11.56 -11.20
C SER A 330 -3.29 -11.73 -12.13
N GLY A 331 -3.05 -11.98 -13.42
CA GLY A 331 -4.14 -12.09 -14.38
C GLY A 331 -3.69 -12.09 -15.83
N ILE A 332 -4.62 -11.83 -16.74
CA ILE A 332 -4.33 -11.68 -18.16
C ILE A 332 -4.19 -10.19 -18.47
N PHE A 333 -3.07 -9.79 -19.06
CA PHE A 333 -2.86 -8.42 -19.51
C PHE A 333 -3.66 -8.16 -20.80
N ARG A 334 -4.30 -7.00 -20.85
CA ARG A 334 -5.05 -6.48 -21.99
C ARG A 334 -4.51 -5.14 -22.40
N GLU A 335 -4.16 -5.02 -23.67
CA GLU A 335 -3.73 -3.74 -24.26
C GLU A 335 -4.90 -2.77 -24.35
N VAL A 336 -4.59 -1.47 -24.33
CA VAL A 336 -5.59 -0.40 -24.44
C VAL A 336 -5.99 -0.23 -25.90
N THR A 337 -7.29 -0.32 -26.18
CA THR A 337 -7.85 0.02 -27.49
C THR A 337 -8.04 1.52 -27.66
N GLU A 338 -8.02 2.01 -28.91
CA GLU A 338 -8.12 3.44 -29.25
C GLU A 338 -9.34 4.15 -28.62
N ASP A 339 -10.45 3.43 -28.45
CA ASP A 339 -11.71 3.97 -27.90
C ASP A 339 -11.67 4.24 -26.38
N GLU A 340 -10.68 3.71 -25.66
CA GLU A 340 -10.65 3.71 -24.19
C GLU A 340 -9.64 4.70 -23.58
N LYS A 341 -8.91 5.45 -24.41
CA LYS A 341 -7.99 6.48 -23.94
C LYS A 341 -8.70 7.82 -23.75
N SER A 342 -8.69 8.32 -22.51
CA SER A 342 -9.27 9.62 -22.13
C SER A 342 -8.36 10.82 -22.43
N SER A 343 -7.08 10.62 -22.78
CA SER A 343 -6.13 11.70 -23.05
C SER A 343 -5.92 11.92 -24.56
N SER A 344 -6.14 13.14 -25.03
CA SER A 344 -5.93 13.57 -26.43
C SER A 344 -4.45 13.71 -26.81
N ASP A 345 -3.54 13.43 -25.87
CA ASP A 345 -2.14 13.90 -25.87
C ASP A 345 -1.16 12.77 -25.49
N GLY A 346 -1.65 11.51 -25.46
CA GLY A 346 -0.87 10.29 -25.22
C GLY A 346 -0.77 9.42 -26.49
N PRO A 347 0.06 8.35 -26.49
CA PRO A 347 0.28 7.54 -27.68
C PRO A 347 -1.01 6.87 -28.19
N SER A 348 -1.27 6.96 -29.49
CA SER A 348 -2.40 6.31 -30.16
C SER A 348 -2.06 4.84 -30.42
N GLY A 349 -2.77 3.93 -29.76
CA GLY A 349 -2.57 2.48 -29.90
C GLY A 349 -1.78 1.83 -28.75
N PRO A 350 -1.29 0.58 -28.97
CA PRO A 350 -0.52 -0.15 -27.98
C PRO A 350 0.81 0.55 -27.70
N ILE A 351 1.26 0.48 -26.45
CA ILE A 351 2.49 1.16 -26.01
C ILE A 351 3.71 0.53 -26.69
N GLN A 352 4.56 1.36 -27.29
CA GLN A 352 5.78 0.96 -27.97
C GLN A 352 7.02 1.56 -27.32
N VAL A 353 8.16 0.90 -27.54
CA VAL A 353 9.46 1.45 -27.16
C VAL A 353 9.69 2.77 -27.90
N GLY A 354 10.03 3.82 -27.15
CA GLY A 354 10.21 5.18 -27.66
C GLY A 354 9.02 6.11 -27.41
N ASP A 355 7.87 5.59 -26.97
CA ASP A 355 6.71 6.42 -26.63
C ASP A 355 6.98 7.28 -25.39
N GLU A 356 6.50 8.51 -25.38
CA GLU A 356 6.53 9.38 -24.20
C GLU A 356 5.23 9.25 -23.41
N LEU A 357 5.35 8.89 -22.13
CA LEU A 357 4.24 8.70 -21.22
C LEU A 357 4.20 9.81 -20.17
N LYS A 358 2.98 10.20 -19.79
CA LYS A 358 2.69 11.15 -18.71
C LYS A 358 2.05 10.41 -17.52
N PRO A 359 2.08 11.00 -16.31
CA PRO A 359 1.41 10.42 -15.16
C PRO A 359 -0.09 10.29 -15.44
N ASN A 360 -0.66 9.17 -15.01
CA ASN A 360 -2.04 8.73 -15.25
C ASN A 360 -2.40 8.28 -16.68
N ASP A 361 -1.44 8.23 -17.61
CA ASP A 361 -1.71 7.63 -18.92
C ASP A 361 -2.05 6.13 -18.76
N LEU A 362 -3.12 5.71 -19.44
CA LEU A 362 -3.58 4.32 -19.42
C LEU A 362 -2.69 3.45 -20.31
N LEU A 363 -2.08 2.44 -19.71
CA LEU A 363 -1.11 1.54 -20.37
C LEU A 363 -1.72 0.18 -20.70
N GLY A 364 -2.71 -0.25 -19.92
CA GLY A 364 -3.42 -1.51 -20.13
C GLY A 364 -4.39 -1.80 -19.00
N ARG A 365 -4.96 -3.00 -19.01
CA ARG A 365 -5.72 -3.56 -17.90
C ARG A 365 -5.23 -4.96 -17.58
N ILE A 366 -5.29 -5.33 -16.30
CA ILE A 366 -5.07 -6.72 -15.89
C ILE A 366 -6.38 -7.24 -15.36
N VAL A 367 -6.75 -8.39 -15.89
CA VAL A 367 -8.02 -9.03 -15.62
C VAL A 367 -7.75 -10.32 -14.86
N ASP A 368 -8.30 -10.43 -13.64
CA ASP A 368 -8.17 -11.65 -12.85
C ASP A 368 -9.02 -12.78 -13.47
N ASN A 369 -8.34 -13.80 -14.00
CA ASN A 369 -8.96 -14.98 -14.61
C ASN A 369 -9.04 -16.16 -13.63
N SER A 370 -8.75 -15.97 -12.35
CA SER A 370 -8.80 -17.01 -11.33
C SER A 370 -10.22 -17.37 -10.91
N THR A 371 -11.12 -16.39 -10.90
CA THR A 371 -12.52 -16.55 -10.51
C THR A 371 -13.41 -15.62 -11.34
N TYR A 372 -14.65 -16.06 -11.56
CA TYR A 372 -15.67 -15.23 -12.19
C TYR A 372 -16.63 -14.72 -11.12
N LYS A 373 -17.27 -13.58 -11.41
CA LYS A 373 -18.39 -13.08 -10.63
C LYS A 373 -19.60 -12.86 -11.52
N VAL A 374 -20.78 -13.08 -10.97
CA VAL A 374 -22.05 -12.71 -11.59
C VAL A 374 -22.76 -11.78 -10.63
N VAL A 375 -23.07 -10.59 -11.11
CA VAL A 375 -23.88 -9.62 -10.36
C VAL A 375 -25.31 -9.77 -10.85
N ILE A 376 -26.20 -10.23 -9.97
CA ILE A 376 -27.64 -10.28 -10.24
C ILE A 376 -28.35 -9.17 -9.47
N ASN A 377 -29.45 -8.67 -10.03
CA ASN A 377 -30.30 -7.71 -9.33
C ASN A 377 -31.46 -8.47 -8.66
N VAL A 378 -31.57 -8.35 -7.34
CA VAL A 378 -32.61 -8.97 -6.50
C VAL A 378 -33.60 -7.90 -6.03
N ASP A 379 -34.90 -8.21 -5.99
CA ASP A 379 -35.95 -7.27 -5.55
C ASP A 379 -35.83 -6.92 -4.05
N GLU A 380 -36.25 -5.71 -3.66
CA GLU A 380 -36.31 -5.23 -2.27
C GLU A 380 -37.11 -6.16 -1.34
N LEU A 381 -38.14 -6.84 -1.85
CA LEU A 381 -38.93 -7.77 -1.04
C LEU A 381 -38.14 -9.05 -0.69
N ASP A 382 -37.29 -9.50 -1.61
CA ASP A 382 -36.58 -10.78 -1.52
C ASP A 382 -35.19 -10.64 -0.90
N ILE A 383 -34.58 -9.45 -0.97
CA ILE A 383 -33.21 -9.21 -0.47
C ILE A 383 -33.07 -9.49 1.03
N SER A 384 -34.14 -9.32 1.79
CA SER A 384 -34.18 -9.59 3.24
C SER A 384 -33.88 -11.05 3.61
N GLN A 385 -34.02 -11.97 2.65
CA GLN A 385 -33.79 -13.39 2.86
C GLN A 385 -32.42 -13.85 2.33
N VAL A 386 -31.70 -12.99 1.60
CA VAL A 386 -30.39 -13.32 1.02
C VAL A 386 -29.29 -12.99 2.01
N GLU A 387 -28.38 -13.94 2.22
CA GLU A 387 -27.24 -13.79 3.12
C GLU A 387 -25.93 -14.18 2.43
N VAL A 388 -24.83 -13.52 2.83
CA VAL A 388 -23.48 -13.84 2.34
C VAL A 388 -23.12 -15.28 2.76
N GLY A 389 -22.62 -16.07 1.81
CA GLY A 389 -22.27 -17.47 2.00
C GLY A 389 -23.33 -18.47 1.52
N GLN A 390 -24.52 -18.02 1.11
CA GLN A 390 -25.53 -18.89 0.51
C GLN A 390 -25.05 -19.51 -0.81
N LYS A 391 -25.49 -20.75 -1.07
CA LYS A 391 -25.22 -21.44 -2.34
C LYS A 391 -26.12 -20.88 -3.43
N ALA A 392 -25.57 -20.70 -4.62
CA ALA A 392 -26.32 -20.26 -5.79
C ALA A 392 -26.07 -21.20 -6.97
N GLU A 393 -27.12 -21.50 -7.71
CA GLU A 393 -27.06 -22.20 -8.98
C GLU A 393 -27.05 -21.19 -10.11
N VAL A 394 -26.00 -21.19 -10.93
CA VAL A 394 -25.86 -20.26 -12.06
C VAL A 394 -25.93 -21.03 -13.36
N THR A 395 -26.76 -20.55 -14.27
CA THR A 395 -26.91 -21.09 -15.64
C THR A 395 -26.56 -20.00 -16.63
N VAL A 396 -25.83 -20.36 -17.69
CA VAL A 396 -25.47 -19.44 -18.77
C VAL A 396 -26.03 -19.94 -20.09
N ASP A 397 -26.65 -19.05 -20.85
CA ASP A 397 -27.31 -19.42 -22.12
C ASP A 397 -26.35 -20.05 -23.13
N ALA A 398 -25.08 -19.66 -23.05
CA ALA A 398 -24.01 -20.16 -23.92
C ALA A 398 -23.59 -21.61 -23.60
N LEU A 399 -23.90 -22.15 -22.42
CA LEU A 399 -23.61 -23.53 -22.00
C LEU A 399 -24.91 -24.26 -21.64
N PRO A 400 -25.72 -24.64 -22.64
CA PRO A 400 -27.02 -25.27 -22.40
C PRO A 400 -26.86 -26.59 -21.63
N GLY A 401 -27.62 -26.73 -20.54
CA GLY A 401 -27.68 -27.95 -19.72
C GLY A 401 -26.58 -28.09 -18.65
N GLN A 402 -25.76 -27.06 -18.43
CA GLN A 402 -24.80 -27.03 -17.32
C GLN A 402 -25.26 -26.05 -16.23
N THR A 403 -25.35 -26.54 -15.01
CA THR A 403 -25.56 -25.73 -13.81
C THR A 403 -24.23 -25.56 -13.09
N LEU A 404 -23.82 -24.32 -12.87
CA LEU A 404 -22.60 -23.95 -12.17
C LEU A 404 -22.94 -23.66 -10.71
N GLU A 405 -22.20 -24.25 -9.79
CA GLU A 405 -22.31 -23.89 -8.38
C GLU A 405 -21.52 -22.60 -8.10
N GLY A 406 -22.19 -21.63 -7.49
CA GLY A 406 -21.63 -20.37 -7.03
C GLY A 406 -21.95 -20.12 -5.57
N THR A 407 -21.31 -19.09 -4.99
CA THR A 407 -21.54 -18.67 -3.60
C THR A 407 -21.75 -17.16 -3.56
N VAL A 408 -22.73 -16.70 -2.79
CA VAL A 408 -22.98 -15.27 -2.57
C VAL A 408 -21.82 -14.69 -1.75
N THR A 409 -21.10 -13.71 -2.30
CA THR A 409 -19.95 -13.09 -1.64
C THR A 409 -20.21 -11.67 -1.16
N GLU A 410 -21.11 -10.95 -1.82
CA GLU A 410 -21.39 -9.55 -1.51
C GLU A 410 -22.86 -9.22 -1.80
N ILE A 411 -23.45 -8.41 -0.95
CA ILE A 411 -24.79 -7.85 -1.12
C ILE A 411 -24.63 -6.34 -0.99
N ALA A 412 -25.03 -5.59 -2.02
CA ALA A 412 -24.92 -4.14 -1.99
C ALA A 412 -25.80 -3.56 -0.87
N GLU A 413 -25.23 -2.64 -0.08
CA GLU A 413 -25.97 -1.94 0.97
C GLU A 413 -26.96 -0.90 0.40
N GLU A 414 -26.71 -0.44 -0.83
CA GLU A 414 -27.53 0.54 -1.53
C GLU A 414 -28.27 -0.10 -2.71
N GLY A 415 -29.60 0.02 -2.70
CA GLY A 415 -30.46 -0.38 -3.80
C GLY A 415 -30.41 0.62 -4.97
N THR A 416 -30.52 0.12 -6.19
CA THR A 416 -30.64 0.92 -7.41
C THR A 416 -32.07 0.91 -7.91
N LEU A 417 -32.56 2.03 -8.46
CA LEU A 417 -33.88 2.09 -9.08
C LEU A 417 -33.80 1.58 -10.51
N GLN A 418 -34.37 0.41 -10.77
CA GLN A 418 -34.55 -0.12 -12.12
C GLN A 418 -36.03 -0.14 -12.48
N THR A 419 -36.41 0.59 -13.52
CA THR A 419 -37.79 0.65 -14.03
C THR A 419 -38.85 1.03 -12.98
N GLY A 420 -38.47 1.78 -11.94
CA GLY A 420 -39.36 2.23 -10.85
C GLY A 420 -39.51 1.27 -9.67
N ALA A 421 -38.82 0.12 -9.68
CA ALA A 421 -38.67 -0.77 -8.52
C ALA A 421 -37.23 -0.69 -7.98
N ALA A 422 -37.07 -0.82 -6.66
CA ALA A 422 -35.76 -0.87 -6.02
C ALA A 422 -35.20 -2.30 -6.14
N VAL A 423 -33.97 -2.41 -6.66
CA VAL A 423 -33.25 -3.69 -6.78
C VAL A 423 -31.88 -3.58 -6.15
N PHE A 424 -31.46 -4.64 -5.49
CA PHE A 424 -30.19 -4.74 -4.80
C PHE A 424 -29.24 -5.65 -5.59
N PRO A 425 -28.09 -5.12 -6.04
CA PRO A 425 -27.06 -5.94 -6.66
C PRO A 425 -26.49 -6.95 -5.66
N VAL A 426 -26.51 -8.23 -6.03
CA VAL A 426 -25.92 -9.34 -5.29
C VAL A 426 -24.83 -9.98 -6.15
N THR A 427 -23.62 -10.06 -5.60
CA THR A 427 -22.46 -10.66 -6.27
C THR A 427 -22.31 -12.13 -5.89
N ILE A 428 -22.28 -12.99 -6.89
CA ILE A 428 -22.08 -14.43 -6.76
C ILE A 428 -20.72 -14.79 -7.37
N SER A 429 -19.85 -15.42 -6.58
CA SER A 429 -18.56 -15.93 -7.05
C SER A 429 -18.72 -17.32 -7.67
N LEU A 430 -18.01 -17.55 -8.78
CA LEU A 430 -18.02 -18.76 -9.58
C LEU A 430 -16.59 -19.24 -9.84
N ALA A 431 -16.41 -20.56 -9.75
CA ALA A 431 -15.16 -21.19 -10.17
C ALA A 431 -14.99 -21.12 -11.70
N PRO A 432 -13.76 -20.97 -12.21
CA PRO A 432 -13.50 -20.94 -13.63
C PRO A 432 -13.78 -22.32 -14.24
N ILE A 433 -14.60 -22.35 -15.30
CA ILE A 433 -14.91 -23.55 -16.06
C ILE A 433 -14.64 -23.30 -17.55
N ASN A 434 -14.23 -24.36 -18.26
CA ASN A 434 -13.95 -24.27 -19.70
C ASN A 434 -15.20 -23.83 -20.48
N GLY A 435 -15.06 -22.77 -21.26
CA GLY A 435 -16.14 -22.24 -22.11
C GLY A 435 -16.90 -21.05 -21.51
N LEU A 436 -16.75 -20.79 -20.21
CA LEU A 436 -17.27 -19.56 -19.60
C LEU A 436 -16.41 -18.36 -20.01
N LYS A 437 -17.05 -17.28 -20.46
CA LYS A 437 -16.37 -16.03 -20.80
C LYS A 437 -17.08 -14.87 -20.13
N ALA A 438 -16.32 -13.83 -19.76
CA ALA A 438 -16.90 -12.58 -19.33
C ALA A 438 -17.75 -11.96 -20.46
N GLY A 439 -18.80 -11.25 -20.08
CA GLY A 439 -19.82 -10.68 -20.96
C GLY A 439 -20.99 -11.62 -21.28
N MET A 440 -20.94 -12.90 -20.90
CA MET A 440 -22.07 -13.82 -21.07
C MET A 440 -23.21 -13.47 -20.11
N THR A 441 -24.46 -13.61 -20.57
CA THR A 441 -25.64 -13.51 -19.71
C THR A 441 -25.78 -14.78 -18.86
N ALA A 442 -26.02 -14.59 -17.58
CA ALA A 442 -26.20 -15.63 -16.59
C ALA A 442 -27.52 -15.42 -15.83
N ASN A 443 -28.21 -16.52 -15.55
CA ASN A 443 -29.34 -16.55 -14.62
C ASN A 443 -28.86 -17.28 -13.36
N ALA A 444 -29.00 -16.64 -12.21
CA ALA A 444 -28.64 -17.24 -10.93
C ALA A 444 -29.89 -17.50 -10.09
N ARG A 445 -29.89 -18.61 -9.35
CA ARG A 445 -30.88 -18.96 -8.34
C ARG A 445 -30.14 -19.17 -7.02
N ILE A 446 -30.34 -18.25 -6.09
CA ILE A 446 -29.77 -18.33 -4.74
C ILE A 446 -30.69 -19.22 -3.90
N LEU A 447 -30.14 -20.26 -3.28
CA LEU A 447 -30.87 -21.11 -2.35
C LEU A 447 -30.91 -20.44 -0.98
N VAL A 448 -32.09 -19.94 -0.61
CA VAL A 448 -32.32 -19.12 0.58
C VAL A 448 -32.78 -19.97 1.77
N ALA A 449 -33.63 -20.96 1.52
CA ALA A 449 -34.05 -21.92 2.52
C ALA A 449 -34.22 -23.31 1.89
N ASN A 450 -33.80 -24.35 2.62
CA ASN A 450 -34.05 -25.74 2.27
C ASN A 450 -34.56 -26.46 3.51
N LYS A 451 -35.67 -27.17 3.38
CA LYS A 451 -36.21 -28.02 4.43
C LYS A 451 -36.61 -29.38 3.87
N GLU A 452 -35.97 -30.41 4.41
CA GLU A 452 -36.31 -31.79 4.11
C GLU A 452 -37.55 -32.23 4.89
N ASN A 453 -38.35 -33.11 4.27
CA ASN A 453 -39.49 -33.78 4.92
C ASN A 453 -40.60 -32.83 5.46
N ALA A 454 -40.81 -31.70 4.79
CA ALA A 454 -41.90 -30.76 5.05
C ALA A 454 -43.24 -31.28 4.52
N LEU A 455 -44.36 -30.94 5.18
CA LEU A 455 -45.71 -31.28 4.69
C LEU A 455 -46.13 -30.25 3.65
N LEU A 456 -46.28 -30.66 2.38
CA LEU A 456 -46.47 -29.76 1.25
C LEU A 456 -47.87 -29.84 0.68
N ILE A 457 -48.40 -28.68 0.31
CA ILE A 457 -49.62 -28.52 -0.48
C ILE A 457 -49.36 -27.54 -1.64
N PRO A 458 -50.04 -27.68 -2.80
CA PRO A 458 -49.92 -26.72 -3.88
C PRO A 458 -50.39 -25.33 -3.45
N VAL A 459 -49.67 -24.28 -3.86
CA VAL A 459 -49.99 -22.89 -3.49
C VAL A 459 -51.41 -22.49 -3.90
N GLU A 460 -51.95 -23.05 -4.99
CA GLU A 460 -53.31 -22.73 -5.46
C GLU A 460 -54.43 -23.35 -4.61
N ALA A 461 -54.09 -24.19 -3.65
CA ALA A 461 -55.04 -24.72 -2.68
C ALA A 461 -55.17 -23.85 -1.41
N VAL A 462 -54.26 -22.89 -1.22
CA VAL A 462 -54.24 -21.99 -0.07
C VAL A 462 -55.09 -20.75 -0.37
N GLN A 463 -56.00 -20.42 0.56
CA GLN A 463 -56.78 -19.19 0.55
C GLN A 463 -56.29 -18.27 1.67
N GLU A 464 -55.91 -17.05 1.30
CA GLU A 464 -55.52 -16.00 2.24
C GLU A 464 -56.72 -15.11 2.57
N GLU A 465 -57.04 -14.96 3.85
CA GLU A 465 -58.11 -14.08 4.33
C GLU A 465 -57.58 -13.24 5.51
N GLY A 466 -56.96 -12.11 5.21
CA GLY A 466 -56.20 -11.31 6.17
C GLY A 466 -54.91 -12.03 6.57
N ASP A 467 -54.62 -12.10 7.88
CA ASP A 467 -53.42 -12.76 8.42
C ASP A 467 -53.54 -14.29 8.58
N ARG A 468 -54.61 -14.90 8.05
CA ARG A 468 -54.90 -16.33 8.25
C ARG A 468 -55.03 -17.07 6.93
N PHE A 469 -54.48 -18.28 6.92
CA PHE A 469 -54.44 -19.16 5.76
C PHE A 469 -55.43 -20.31 5.95
N PHE A 470 -56.19 -20.60 4.90
CA PHE A 470 -57.23 -21.63 4.93
C PHE A 470 -57.10 -22.56 3.73
N VAL A 471 -57.45 -23.83 3.93
CA VAL A 471 -57.64 -24.79 2.85
C VAL A 471 -59.06 -25.33 2.89
N MET A 472 -59.57 -25.74 1.73
CA MET A 472 -60.89 -26.34 1.61
C MET A 472 -60.77 -27.86 1.63
N LEU A 473 -61.36 -28.54 2.61
CA LEU A 473 -61.45 -29.99 2.62
C LEU A 473 -62.65 -30.47 1.78
N PRO A 474 -62.60 -31.65 1.13
CA PRO A 474 -63.75 -32.23 0.44
C PRO A 474 -64.85 -32.64 1.44
N SER A 475 -66.11 -32.40 1.10
CA SER A 475 -67.24 -32.83 1.95
C SER A 475 -67.38 -34.36 1.96
N ALA A 476 -67.44 -34.97 3.14
CA ALA A 476 -67.56 -36.43 3.32
C ALA A 476 -68.94 -37.02 2.90
N THR A 477 -69.91 -36.18 2.53
CA THR A 477 -71.33 -36.57 2.40
C THR A 477 -71.91 -36.49 0.98
N ASP A 478 -71.13 -36.06 -0.01
CA ASP A 478 -71.61 -35.96 -1.39
C ASP A 478 -70.50 -36.37 -2.38
N SER A 479 -70.80 -37.32 -3.27
CA SER A 479 -69.90 -37.76 -4.35
C SER A 479 -69.67 -36.68 -5.42
N ARG A 480 -70.19 -35.48 -5.19
CA ARG A 480 -69.95 -34.27 -5.97
C ARG A 480 -69.07 -33.37 -5.11
N MET A 481 -67.82 -33.19 -5.56
CA MET A 481 -66.77 -32.36 -4.98
C MET A 481 -67.25 -30.91 -4.74
N SER A 482 -68.05 -30.72 -3.70
CA SER A 482 -68.49 -29.45 -3.16
C SER A 482 -67.49 -29.00 -2.09
N PRO A 483 -67.24 -27.68 -1.95
CA PRO A 483 -66.37 -27.18 -0.89
C PRO A 483 -66.90 -27.65 0.46
N GLY A 484 -66.11 -28.43 1.20
CA GLY A 484 -66.43 -28.88 2.55
C GLY A 484 -66.04 -27.85 3.60
N ASN A 485 -65.62 -28.31 4.78
CA ASN A 485 -65.22 -27.44 5.88
C ASN A 485 -63.92 -26.70 5.53
N ARG A 486 -63.91 -25.39 5.82
CA ARG A 486 -62.70 -24.57 5.84
C ARG A 486 -61.82 -25.01 7.01
N GLN A 487 -60.60 -25.42 6.71
CA GLN A 487 -59.59 -25.76 7.71
C GLN A 487 -58.56 -24.64 7.75
N GLU A 488 -58.36 -24.05 8.93
CA GLU A 488 -57.28 -23.09 9.16
C GLU A 488 -55.95 -23.83 9.22
N ILE A 489 -54.94 -23.29 8.55
CA ILE A 489 -53.59 -23.84 8.51
C ILE A 489 -52.59 -22.76 8.91
N LYS A 490 -51.50 -23.18 9.55
CA LYS A 490 -50.31 -22.33 9.69
C LYS A 490 -49.29 -22.75 8.65
N ILE A 491 -48.86 -21.79 7.85
CA ILE A 491 -47.89 -22.02 6.79
C ILE A 491 -46.47 -21.69 7.25
N GLY A 492 -45.49 -22.37 6.66
CA GLY A 492 -44.07 -22.15 6.84
C GLY A 492 -43.43 -21.58 5.58
N LEU A 493 -42.38 -22.25 5.10
CA LEU A 493 -41.73 -21.92 3.83
C LEU A 493 -42.73 -22.03 2.66
N HIS A 494 -42.61 -21.14 1.68
CA HIS A 494 -43.38 -21.23 0.44
C HIS A 494 -42.50 -20.90 -0.76
N ASN A 495 -42.83 -21.49 -1.89
CA ASN A 495 -42.26 -21.15 -3.19
C ASN A 495 -43.38 -21.04 -4.23
N ASP A 496 -43.03 -20.83 -5.50
CA ASP A 496 -44.00 -20.62 -6.58
C ASP A 496 -44.99 -21.78 -6.79
N THR A 497 -44.68 -22.98 -6.28
CA THR A 497 -45.48 -24.19 -6.54
C THR A 497 -46.11 -24.77 -5.27
N TYR A 498 -45.42 -24.71 -4.13
CA TYR A 498 -45.81 -25.39 -2.91
C TYR A 498 -45.67 -24.48 -1.68
N VAL A 499 -46.51 -24.78 -0.69
CA VAL A 499 -46.51 -24.16 0.64
C VAL A 499 -46.31 -25.25 1.68
N GLU A 500 -45.39 -25.03 2.62
CA GLU A 500 -45.22 -25.85 3.79
C GLU A 500 -46.36 -25.60 4.79
N VAL A 501 -46.92 -26.67 5.34
CA VAL A 501 -47.93 -26.63 6.39
C VAL A 501 -47.31 -27.09 7.71
N LEU A 502 -47.25 -26.19 8.69
CA LEU A 502 -46.74 -26.45 10.03
C LEU A 502 -47.81 -27.04 10.95
N GLU A 503 -49.04 -26.54 10.85
CA GLU A 503 -50.19 -26.98 11.65
C GLU A 503 -51.47 -26.96 10.82
N GLY A 504 -52.41 -27.85 11.17
CA GLY A 504 -53.77 -27.85 10.62
C GLY A 504 -54.07 -28.95 9.60
N LEU A 505 -53.05 -29.70 9.13
CA LEU A 505 -53.20 -30.85 8.23
C LEU A 505 -52.25 -31.99 8.61
N GLN A 506 -52.58 -33.20 8.15
CA GLN A 506 -51.77 -34.40 8.23
C GLN A 506 -51.39 -34.90 6.82
N GLU A 507 -50.35 -35.75 6.76
CA GLU A 507 -49.97 -36.41 5.52
C GLU A 507 -51.10 -37.32 5.02
N GLY A 508 -51.42 -37.22 3.73
CA GLY A 508 -52.52 -37.93 3.08
C GLY A 508 -53.86 -37.17 3.09
N ASP A 509 -53.95 -36.04 3.81
CA ASP A 509 -55.17 -35.23 3.84
C ASP A 509 -55.51 -34.72 2.44
N SER A 510 -56.76 -34.92 2.03
CA SER A 510 -57.26 -34.49 0.73
C SER A 510 -57.73 -33.03 0.80
N ILE A 511 -57.18 -32.17 -0.04
CA ILE A 511 -57.48 -30.74 -0.13
C ILE A 511 -58.03 -30.39 -1.52
N LEU A 512 -58.92 -29.41 -1.58
CA LEU A 512 -59.51 -28.92 -2.82
C LEU A 512 -58.67 -27.77 -3.38
N GLN A 513 -58.10 -27.96 -4.57
CA GLN A 513 -57.47 -26.90 -5.35
C GLN A 513 -58.55 -26.09 -6.06
N THR A 514 -58.66 -24.81 -5.71
CA THR A 514 -59.56 -23.91 -6.42
C THR A 514 -58.89 -23.42 -7.68
N ARG A 515 -59.40 -23.82 -8.86
CA ARG A 515 -59.06 -23.11 -10.09
C ARG A 515 -59.72 -21.74 -10.05
N THR A 516 -58.95 -20.70 -9.81
CA THR A 516 -59.29 -19.38 -10.34
C THR A 516 -59.18 -19.47 -11.86
N SER A 517 -60.32 -19.40 -12.54
CA SER A 517 -60.35 -19.24 -13.99
C SER A 517 -59.56 -17.97 -14.33
N GLY A 518 -58.40 -18.11 -14.97
CA GLY A 518 -57.68 -16.99 -15.53
C GLY A 518 -58.62 -16.17 -16.39
N THR A 519 -58.72 -14.88 -16.12
CA THR A 519 -59.25 -13.89 -17.06
C THR A 519 -58.36 -13.88 -18.28
N GLY A 520 -58.64 -14.78 -19.23
CA GLY A 520 -58.17 -14.65 -20.60
C GLY A 520 -58.76 -13.37 -21.16
N THR A 521 -57.90 -12.38 -21.39
CA THR A 521 -58.20 -11.19 -22.18
C THR A 521 -58.68 -11.63 -23.56
N SER A 522 -59.99 -11.79 -23.70
CA SER A 522 -60.64 -11.88 -25.01
C SER A 522 -60.56 -10.50 -25.63
N GLY A 523 -59.54 -10.29 -26.46
CA GLY A 523 -59.47 -9.18 -27.38
C GLY A 523 -60.75 -9.15 -28.20
N ASN A 524 -61.59 -8.16 -27.91
CA ASN A 524 -62.80 -7.88 -28.66
C ASN A 524 -62.36 -7.31 -30.01
N GLN A 525 -62.11 -8.19 -30.97
CA GLN A 525 -61.74 -7.85 -32.34
C GLN A 525 -62.99 -7.22 -33.00
N LYS A 526 -63.13 -5.91 -32.83
CA LYS A 526 -64.10 -5.10 -33.57
C LYS A 526 -63.73 -5.16 -35.05
N ASN A 527 -64.66 -5.73 -35.79
CA ASN A 527 -64.70 -5.83 -37.23
C ASN A 527 -64.97 -4.42 -37.82
N ASP A 528 -63.94 -3.61 -38.03
CA ASP A 528 -64.05 -2.35 -38.77
C ASP A 528 -63.81 -2.60 -40.26
N ASN A 529 -64.92 -2.87 -40.94
CA ASN A 529 -65.00 -2.96 -42.39
C ASN A 529 -65.07 -1.53 -42.96
N ARG A 530 -63.95 -0.99 -43.46
CA ARG A 530 -63.90 0.27 -44.22
C ARG A 530 -63.19 0.05 -45.56
N PRO A 531 -63.80 0.43 -46.70
CA PRO A 531 -63.24 0.16 -48.03
C PRO A 531 -62.05 1.08 -48.36
N PRO A 532 -61.14 0.64 -49.26
CA PRO A 532 -59.94 1.40 -49.62
C PRO A 532 -60.28 2.47 -50.66
N ASN A 533 -59.67 3.65 -50.54
CA ASN A 533 -59.51 4.53 -51.71
C ASN A 533 -58.09 5.12 -51.74
N PRO A 534 -57.47 5.22 -52.94
CA PRO A 534 -56.03 5.37 -53.13
C PRO A 534 -55.62 6.81 -53.45
N GLY A 535 -54.36 7.16 -53.19
CA GLY A 535 -53.84 8.46 -53.60
C GLY A 535 -52.35 8.69 -53.30
N MET A 536 -51.53 8.35 -54.30
CA MET A 536 -50.34 9.09 -54.78
C MET A 536 -49.05 9.12 -53.94
N MET A 537 -48.03 8.50 -54.53
CA MET A 537 -46.57 8.70 -54.38
C MET A 537 -46.13 10.12 -54.85
N PRO A 538 -44.82 10.41 -55.03
CA PRO A 538 -43.74 10.58 -54.05
C PRO A 538 -43.01 11.94 -54.25
N GLY A 539 -42.33 12.46 -53.23
CA GLY A 539 -41.67 13.78 -53.29
C GLY A 539 -40.28 13.83 -52.68
N MET A 540 -39.28 13.89 -53.56
CA MET A 540 -37.85 14.13 -53.38
C MET A 540 -37.48 15.41 -52.60
N SER A 541 -36.23 15.46 -52.10
CA SER A 541 -35.38 16.65 -51.76
C SER A 541 -35.03 16.71 -50.26
N GLY A 542 -33.79 16.47 -49.82
CA GLY A 542 -32.58 17.32 -50.01
C GLY A 542 -32.37 18.11 -48.70
N GLY A 543 -31.27 18.03 -47.93
CA GLY A 543 -29.87 18.20 -48.31
C GLY A 543 -29.42 19.62 -47.93
N PHE A 544 -28.41 19.74 -47.04
CA PHE A 544 -27.72 20.98 -46.56
C PHE A 544 -28.55 21.93 -45.66
N GLY A 545 -28.03 22.60 -44.62
CA GLY A 545 -26.70 22.81 -44.05
C GLY A 545 -26.85 23.82 -42.88
N GLY A 546 -25.90 23.88 -41.94
CA GLY A 546 -25.85 24.91 -40.87
C GLY A 546 -25.64 26.34 -41.42
N PRO A 547 -25.36 27.40 -40.60
CA PRO A 547 -24.83 27.36 -39.23
C PRO A 547 -25.42 28.40 -38.22
N GLY A 548 -25.10 28.19 -36.93
CA GLY A 548 -24.63 29.28 -36.05
C GLY A 548 -25.64 30.15 -35.27
N PRO A 549 -25.16 30.86 -34.23
CA PRO A 549 -25.79 30.86 -32.90
C PRO A 549 -26.35 32.22 -32.47
N ARG A 550 -27.28 32.24 -31.50
CA ARG A 550 -27.60 33.40 -30.64
C ARG A 550 -28.24 32.98 -29.30
N GLN A 551 -27.42 32.92 -28.25
CA GLN A 551 -27.48 33.69 -26.98
C GLN A 551 -26.79 32.92 -25.86
#